data_AF-A0A7S1SWN3-F1
#
_entry.id   AF-A0A7S1SWN3-F1
#
_cell.length_a   1.000
_cell.length_b   1.000
_cell.length_c   1.000
_cell.angle_alpha   90.00
_cell.angle_beta   90.00
_cell.angle_gamma   90.00
#
_symmetry.space_group_name_H-M   'P 1'
#
loop_
_entity.id
_entity.type
_entity.pdbx_description
1 polymer ?
#
loop_
_entity_poly.entity_id
_entity_poly.type
_entity_poly.pdbx_seq_one_letter_code
_entity_poly.pdbx_strand_id
1 'polypeptide(L)'
;MTRYEKMHPDKVLRCLNIAHRLLSQALLHPLEPDPYHRVRASTKALTTGLLEVPGGEELLLAARWYPTTFNHQKYFVFDREEEHSLEVLKAVGDCVEKALELAERRAEREEAEKASQRNQKEYLEEVQRKIEEDKQARKARFRYAAIRPDRG
;
A
#
# COMPACT_ATOMS: atom_id res chain seq x y z
N MET A 1 -7.65 0.50 -19.61
CA MET A 1 -6.97 -0.58 -18.87
C MET A 1 -5.51 -0.57 -19.33
N THR A 2 -4.45 -0.22 -18.60
CA THR A 2 -4.15 -0.35 -17.15
C THR A 2 -3.08 0.68 -16.72
N ARG A 3 -3.48 1.81 -16.10
CA ARG A 3 -2.52 2.70 -15.40
C ARG A 3 -2.26 2.24 -13.96
N TYR A 4 -3.17 1.47 -13.39
CA TYR A 4 -3.14 1.05 -11.97
C TYR A 4 -2.22 -0.14 -11.69
N GLU A 5 -1.99 -1.03 -12.66
CA GLU A 5 -1.19 -2.25 -12.45
C GLU A 5 0.29 -1.97 -12.13
N LYS A 6 0.81 -0.82 -12.55
CA LYS A 6 2.20 -0.43 -12.34
C LYS A 6 2.43 0.40 -11.09
N MET A 7 1.37 0.69 -10.33
CA MET A 7 1.48 1.55 -9.16
C MET A 7 1.89 0.74 -7.92
N HIS A 8 2.77 1.32 -7.09
CA HIS A 8 3.20 0.66 -5.87
C HIS A 8 1.98 0.38 -4.96
N PRO A 9 1.83 -0.84 -4.41
CA PRO A 9 0.67 -1.23 -3.59
C PRO A 9 0.37 -0.23 -2.46
N ASP A 10 1.40 0.24 -1.75
CA ASP A 10 1.25 1.22 -0.67
C ASP A 10 0.59 2.54 -1.11
N LYS A 11 0.80 2.97 -2.35
CA LYS A 11 0.15 4.19 -2.88
C LYS A 11 -1.33 3.94 -3.13
N VAL A 12 -1.68 2.77 -3.66
CA VAL A 12 -3.08 2.35 -3.85
C VAL A 12 -3.79 2.26 -2.51
N LEU A 13 -3.18 1.58 -1.54
CA LEU A 13 -3.71 1.44 -0.18
C LEU A 13 -3.91 2.78 0.52
N ARG A 14 -2.92 3.69 0.41
CA ARG A 14 -3.04 5.04 0.98
C ARG A 14 -4.19 5.82 0.37
N CYS A 15 -4.36 5.74 -0.95
CA CYS A 15 -5.47 6.38 -1.66
C CYS A 15 -6.82 5.85 -1.20
N LEU A 16 -6.98 4.53 -1.17
CA LEU A 16 -8.22 3.88 -0.76
C LEU A 16 -8.55 4.17 0.70
N ASN A 17 -7.56 4.19 1.61
CA ASN A 17 -7.77 4.55 3.01
C ASN A 17 -8.26 6.00 3.18
N ILE A 18 -7.68 6.95 2.43
CA ILE A 18 -8.08 8.35 2.50
C ILE A 18 -9.48 8.54 1.93
N ALA A 19 -9.77 7.90 0.79
CA ALA A 19 -11.11 7.90 0.21
C ALA A 19 -12.12 7.30 1.19
N HIS A 20 -11.87 6.09 1.69
CA HIS A 20 -12.74 5.42 2.66
C HIS A 20 -13.04 6.29 3.87
N ARG A 21 -12.01 6.93 4.46
CA ARG A 21 -12.19 7.85 5.58
C ARG A 21 -13.06 9.06 5.21
N LEU A 22 -12.81 9.68 4.06
CA LEU A 22 -13.58 10.84 3.61
C LEU A 22 -15.06 10.49 3.41
N LEU A 23 -15.33 9.40 2.68
CA LEU A 23 -16.69 8.96 2.35
C LEU A 23 -17.46 8.49 3.59
N SER A 24 -16.82 7.71 4.47
CA SER A 24 -17.43 7.24 5.72
C SER A 24 -17.79 8.38 6.67
N GLN A 25 -16.93 9.40 6.79
CA GLN A 25 -17.23 10.58 7.62
C GLN A 25 -18.44 11.35 7.09
N ALA A 26 -18.54 11.54 5.78
CA ALA A 26 -19.71 12.19 5.18
C ALA A 26 -21.00 11.38 5.37
N LEU A 27 -20.93 10.05 5.30
CA LEU A 27 -22.06 9.14 5.56
C LEU A 27 -22.47 9.10 7.04
N LEU A 28 -21.51 9.17 7.97
CA LEU A 28 -21.77 9.19 9.42
C LEU A 28 -22.39 10.50 9.88
N HIS A 29 -22.06 11.60 9.21
CA HIS A 29 -22.50 12.95 9.56
C HIS A 29 -23.27 13.61 8.40
N PRO A 30 -24.44 13.07 7.97
CA PRO A 30 -25.14 13.55 6.77
C PRO A 30 -25.78 14.94 6.96
N LEU A 31 -25.99 15.38 8.20
CA LEU A 31 -26.60 16.67 8.53
C LEU A 31 -25.59 17.76 8.87
N GLU A 32 -24.31 17.41 9.02
CA GLU A 32 -23.24 18.33 9.44
C GLU A 32 -22.27 18.57 8.27
N PRO A 33 -22.56 19.53 7.37
CA PRO A 33 -21.76 19.71 6.17
C PRO A 33 -20.33 20.19 6.45
N ASP A 34 -20.11 21.02 7.46
CA ASP A 34 -18.77 21.34 7.94
C ASP A 34 -18.50 20.61 9.26
N PRO A 35 -17.36 19.91 9.40
CA PRO A 35 -16.23 19.79 8.47
C PRO A 35 -16.30 18.59 7.50
N TYR A 36 -17.37 17.79 7.52
CA TYR A 36 -17.34 16.44 6.95
C TYR A 36 -17.62 16.37 5.44
N HIS A 37 -18.26 17.38 4.86
CA HIS A 37 -18.62 17.42 3.43
C HIS A 37 -17.73 18.37 2.63
N ARG A 38 -16.68 18.91 3.25
CA ARG A 38 -15.74 19.84 2.61
C ARG A 38 -14.31 19.56 3.03
N VAL A 39 -13.44 19.30 2.04
CA VAL A 39 -12.01 19.08 2.26
C VAL A 39 -11.17 20.04 1.42
N ARG A 40 -10.15 20.62 2.03
CA ARG A 40 -9.23 21.53 1.32
C ARG A 40 -8.28 20.72 0.42
N ALA A 41 -8.21 21.08 -0.86
CA ALA A 41 -7.44 20.33 -1.86
C ALA A 41 -5.92 20.37 -1.63
N SER A 42 -5.43 21.42 -0.96
CA SER A 42 -4.02 21.59 -0.61
C SER A 42 -3.60 20.84 0.67
N THR A 43 -4.49 20.04 1.27
CA THR A 43 -4.10 19.21 2.41
C THR A 43 -3.16 18.12 1.95
N LYS A 44 -2.05 17.90 2.68
CA LYS A 44 -1.03 16.91 2.31
C LYS A 44 -1.63 15.52 2.09
N ALA A 45 -2.59 15.13 2.93
CA ALA A 45 -3.31 13.87 2.79
C ALA A 45 -4.02 13.78 1.44
N LEU A 46 -4.82 14.79 1.06
CA LEU A 46 -5.55 14.75 -0.20
C LEU A 46 -4.61 14.85 -1.41
N THR A 47 -3.66 15.79 -1.40
CA THR A 47 -2.74 16.00 -2.54
C THR A 47 -1.88 14.76 -2.81
N THR A 48 -1.10 14.32 -1.82
CA THR A 48 -0.11 13.24 -2.02
C THR A 48 -0.72 11.84 -1.93
N GLY A 49 -1.85 11.73 -1.22
CA GLY A 49 -2.47 10.43 -0.95
C GLY A 49 -3.54 10.06 -1.96
N LEU A 50 -4.20 11.04 -2.58
CA LEU A 50 -5.37 10.78 -3.42
C LEU A 50 -5.29 11.48 -4.78
N LEU A 51 -5.00 12.78 -4.85
CA LEU A 51 -5.00 13.52 -6.13
C LEU A 51 -3.81 13.18 -7.04
N GLU A 52 -2.64 12.84 -6.47
CA GLU A 52 -1.48 12.38 -7.24
C GLU A 52 -1.63 10.94 -7.77
N VAL A 53 -2.61 10.19 -7.24
CA VAL A 53 -2.89 8.82 -7.68
C VAL A 53 -3.79 8.89 -8.91
N PRO A 54 -3.40 8.29 -10.05
CA PRO A 54 -4.27 8.19 -11.22
C PRO A 54 -5.62 7.60 -10.80
N GLY A 55 -6.75 8.22 -11.16
CA GLY A 55 -8.08 7.78 -10.73
C GLY A 55 -8.58 8.35 -9.42
N GLY A 56 -7.74 8.99 -8.62
CA GLY A 56 -8.13 9.48 -7.31
C GLY A 56 -9.08 10.68 -7.37
N GLU A 57 -8.85 11.63 -8.29
CA GLU A 57 -9.80 12.73 -8.52
C GLU A 57 -11.10 12.20 -9.14
N GLU A 58 -11.02 11.24 -10.06
CA GLU A 58 -12.18 10.60 -10.67
C GLU A 58 -13.03 9.82 -9.64
N LEU A 59 -12.39 9.23 -8.62
CA LEU A 59 -13.09 8.58 -7.50
C LEU A 59 -13.90 9.59 -6.68
N LEU A 60 -13.36 10.79 -6.43
CA LEU A 60 -14.09 11.86 -5.75
C LEU A 60 -15.28 12.33 -6.59
N LEU A 61 -15.07 12.57 -7.88
CA LEU A 61 -16.15 12.98 -8.79
C LEU A 61 -17.26 11.92 -8.84
N ALA A 62 -16.90 10.64 -8.92
CA ALA A 62 -17.87 9.54 -8.87
C ALA A 62 -18.66 9.50 -7.55
N ALA A 63 -18.02 9.90 -6.44
CA ALA A 63 -18.66 10.04 -5.14
C ALA A 63 -19.41 11.38 -4.94
N ARG A 64 -19.62 12.16 -6.01
CA ARG A 64 -20.26 13.50 -5.98
C ARG A 64 -19.48 14.55 -5.18
N TRP A 65 -18.17 14.44 -5.12
CA TRP A 65 -17.28 15.48 -4.57
C TRP A 65 -16.72 16.32 -5.71
N TYR A 66 -17.13 17.58 -5.78
CA TYR A 66 -16.74 18.49 -6.85
C TYR A 66 -15.71 19.52 -6.40
N PRO A 67 -14.76 19.88 -7.28
CA PRO A 67 -13.81 20.94 -6.99
C PRO A 67 -14.50 22.31 -7.01
N THR A 68 -14.44 23.02 -5.88
CA THR A 68 -14.98 24.37 -5.71
C THR A 68 -13.89 25.31 -5.19
N THR A 69 -13.90 26.57 -5.57
CA THR A 69 -12.95 27.57 -5.06
C THR A 69 -13.65 28.52 -4.10
N PHE A 70 -13.12 28.65 -2.89
CA PHE A 70 -13.60 29.57 -1.86
C PHE A 70 -12.41 30.35 -1.30
N ASN A 71 -12.50 31.69 -1.23
CA ASN A 71 -11.40 32.56 -0.77
C ASN A 71 -10.04 32.25 -1.42
N HIS A 72 -10.01 32.07 -2.74
CA HIS A 72 -8.82 31.71 -3.52
C HIS A 72 -8.18 30.35 -3.15
N GLN A 73 -8.90 29.47 -2.44
CA GLN A 73 -8.45 28.13 -2.11
C GLN A 73 -9.36 27.08 -2.78
N LYS A 74 -8.77 26.05 -3.38
CA LYS A 74 -9.49 24.91 -3.95
C LYS A 74 -9.91 23.96 -2.82
N TYR A 75 -11.18 23.60 -2.81
CA TYR A 75 -11.81 22.60 -1.96
C TYR A 75 -12.46 21.52 -2.84
N PHE A 76 -12.65 20.34 -2.28
CA PHE A 76 -13.64 19.39 -2.78
C PHE A 76 -14.83 19.43 -1.83
N VAL A 77 -16.02 19.58 -2.39
CA VAL A 77 -17.29 19.70 -1.67
C VAL A 77 -18.22 18.60 -2.13
N PHE A 78 -18.79 17.86 -1.18
CA PHE A 78 -19.82 16.87 -1.47
C PHE A 78 -21.14 17.57 -1.80
N ASP A 79 -21.69 17.26 -2.97
CA ASP A 79 -22.98 17.80 -3.40
C ASP A 79 -24.13 17.03 -2.74
N ARG A 80 -24.68 17.62 -1.68
CA ARG A 80 -25.81 17.07 -0.92
C ARG A 80 -27.17 17.49 -1.44
N GLU A 81 -27.23 18.47 -2.35
CA GLU A 81 -28.48 19.06 -2.80
C GLU A 81 -29.11 18.23 -3.92
N GLU A 82 -28.31 17.47 -4.64
CA GLU A 82 -28.77 16.56 -5.68
C GLU A 82 -29.52 15.35 -5.09
N GLU A 83 -30.61 14.98 -5.76
CA GLU A 83 -31.40 13.79 -5.43
C GLU A 83 -30.49 12.55 -5.53
N HIS A 84 -30.61 11.64 -4.57
CA HIS A 84 -29.80 10.40 -4.47
C HIS A 84 -28.31 10.56 -4.14
N SER A 85 -27.80 11.76 -3.81
CA SER A 85 -26.36 11.93 -3.49
C SER A 85 -25.84 11.01 -2.39
N LEU A 86 -26.63 10.79 -1.33
CA LEU A 86 -26.24 9.88 -0.24
C LEU A 86 -26.23 8.41 -0.68
N GLU A 87 -27.12 8.01 -1.60
CA GLU A 87 -27.16 6.66 -2.13
C GLU A 87 -25.95 6.39 -3.03
N VAL A 88 -25.59 7.36 -3.87
CA VAL A 88 -24.36 7.31 -4.68
C VAL A 88 -23.13 7.26 -3.79
N LEU A 89 -23.07 8.13 -2.76
CA LEU A 89 -21.97 8.15 -1.80
C LEU A 89 -21.80 6.80 -1.11
N LYS A 90 -22.91 6.18 -0.69
CA LYS A 90 -22.90 4.85 -0.09
C LYS A 90 -22.42 3.78 -1.07
N ALA A 91 -22.96 3.75 -2.29
CA ALA A 91 -22.56 2.78 -3.30
C ALA A 91 -21.07 2.87 -3.63
N VAL A 92 -20.53 4.08 -3.76
CA VAL A 92 -19.09 4.28 -3.98
C VAL A 92 -18.29 3.89 -2.73
N GLY A 93 -18.79 4.21 -1.53
CA GLY A 93 -18.21 3.78 -0.26
C GLY A 93 -18.05 2.25 -0.18
N ASP A 94 -19.09 1.50 -0.50
CA ASP A 94 -19.09 0.02 -0.52
C ASP A 94 -18.06 -0.52 -1.54
N CYS A 95 -17.93 0.14 -2.71
CA CYS A 95 -16.92 -0.23 -3.70
C CYS A 95 -15.49 0.03 -3.19
N VAL A 96 -15.27 1.17 -2.51
CA VAL A 96 -13.96 1.52 -1.94
C VAL A 96 -13.58 0.57 -0.80
N GLU A 97 -14.53 0.22 0.06
CA GLU A 97 -14.31 -0.74 1.16
C GLU A 97 -13.88 -2.11 0.61
N LYS A 98 -14.60 -2.65 -0.37
CA LYS A 98 -14.23 -3.90 -1.05
C LYS A 98 -12.86 -3.81 -1.72
N ALA A 99 -12.57 -2.69 -2.37
CA ALA A 99 -11.26 -2.48 -3.01
C ALA A 99 -10.13 -2.41 -1.97
N LEU A 100 -10.38 -1.82 -0.81
CA LEU A 100 -9.44 -1.72 0.29
C LEU A 100 -9.11 -3.12 0.83
N GLU A 101 -10.12 -3.94 1.12
CA GLU A 101 -9.92 -5.33 1.57
C GLU A 101 -9.07 -6.14 0.57
N LEU A 102 -9.34 -6.01 -0.73
CA LEU A 102 -8.58 -6.70 -1.76
C LEU A 102 -7.12 -6.22 -1.83
N ALA A 103 -6.90 -4.92 -1.67
CA ALA A 103 -5.57 -4.33 -1.65
C ALA A 103 -4.77 -4.76 -0.42
N GLU A 104 -5.41 -4.83 0.75
CA GLU A 104 -4.78 -5.30 2.00
C GLU A 104 -4.36 -6.76 1.89
N ARG A 105 -5.26 -7.64 1.44
CA ARG A 105 -4.93 -9.06 1.19
C ARG A 105 -3.79 -9.23 0.19
N ARG A 106 -3.70 -8.36 -0.82
CA ARG A 106 -2.61 -8.38 -1.77
C ARG A 106 -1.29 -7.96 -1.12
N ALA A 107 -1.29 -6.90 -0.31
CA ALA A 107 -0.11 -6.45 0.40
C ALA A 107 0.41 -7.51 1.38
N GLU A 108 -0.49 -8.15 2.14
CA GLU A 108 -0.13 -9.26 3.05
C GLU A 108 0.53 -10.43 2.30
N ARG A 109 0.00 -10.81 1.13
CA ARG A 109 0.61 -11.86 0.29
C ARG A 109 2.00 -11.47 -0.20
N GLU A 110 2.17 -10.24 -0.69
CA GLU A 110 3.47 -9.76 -1.17
C GLU A 110 4.50 -9.69 -0.03
N GLU A 111 4.09 -9.33 1.19
CA GLU A 111 4.96 -9.37 2.37
C GLU A 111 5.34 -10.80 2.77
N ALA A 112 4.38 -11.73 2.76
CA ALA A 112 4.63 -13.13 3.05
C ALA A 112 5.59 -13.77 2.03
N GLU A 113 5.43 -13.46 0.74
CA GLU A 113 6.34 -13.90 -0.32
C GLU A 113 7.75 -13.33 -0.14
N LYS A 114 7.87 -12.02 0.15
CA LYS A 114 9.16 -11.39 0.44
C LYS A 114 9.84 -12.00 1.67
N ALA A 115 9.07 -12.30 2.73
CA ALA A 115 9.59 -12.96 3.92
C ALA A 115 10.08 -14.39 3.60
N SER A 116 9.32 -15.16 2.83
CA SER A 116 9.72 -16.49 2.38
C SER A 116 11.01 -16.46 1.55
N GLN A 117 11.14 -15.51 0.62
CA GLN A 117 12.34 -15.33 -0.19
C GLN A 117 13.56 -14.94 0.66
N ARG A 118 13.39 -14.08 1.68
CA ARG A 118 14.45 -13.73 2.63
C ARG A 118 14.91 -14.96 3.41
N ASN A 119 13.98 -15.72 3.98
CA ASN A 119 14.29 -16.95 4.74
C ASN A 119 15.01 -17.98 3.85
N GLN A 120 14.58 -18.15 2.60
CA GLN A 120 15.24 -19.06 1.67
C GLN A 120 16.67 -18.60 1.34
N LYS A 121 16.87 -17.29 1.15
CA LYS A 121 18.20 -16.72 0.91
C LYS A 121 19.13 -16.94 2.11
N GLU A 122 18.65 -16.64 3.32
CA GLU A 122 19.41 -16.84 4.56
C GLU A 122 19.79 -18.32 4.76
N TYR A 123 18.86 -19.24 4.48
CA TYR A 123 19.13 -20.67 4.52
C TYR A 123 20.23 -21.09 3.52
N LEU A 124 20.17 -20.59 2.28
CA LEU A 124 21.19 -20.89 1.27
C LEU A 124 22.56 -20.33 1.67
N GLU A 125 22.60 -19.12 2.23
CA GLU A 125 23.84 -18.51 2.73
C GLU A 125 24.44 -19.32 3.89
N GLU A 126 23.62 -19.82 4.80
CA GLU A 126 24.07 -20.67 5.91
C GLU A 126 24.64 -22.01 5.40
N VAL A 127 23.95 -22.64 4.45
CA VAL A 127 24.42 -23.88 3.82
C VAL A 127 25.75 -23.67 3.09
N GLN A 128 25.88 -22.58 2.34
CA GLN A 128 27.15 -22.24 1.67
C GLN A 128 28.29 -22.03 2.66
N ARG A 129 28.02 -21.33 3.78
CA ARG A 129 29.02 -21.13 4.85
C ARG A 129 29.49 -22.47 5.42
N LYS A 130 28.57 -23.38 5.75
CA LYS A 130 28.90 -24.72 6.26
C LYS A 130 29.73 -25.54 5.27
N ILE A 131 29.41 -25.46 3.97
CA ILE A 131 30.18 -26.15 2.92
C ILE A 131 31.61 -25.60 2.86
N GLU A 132 31.78 -24.29 2.95
CA GLU A 132 33.11 -23.66 2.89
C GLU A 132 33.95 -24.00 4.13
N GLU A 133 33.33 -23.98 5.32
CA GLU A 133 33.97 -24.43 6.57
C GLU A 133 34.45 -25.88 6.47
N ASP A 134 33.61 -26.81 5.96
CA ASP A 134 33.99 -28.20 5.78
C ASP A 134 35.13 -28.37 4.75
N LYS A 135 35.08 -27.62 3.63
CA LYS A 135 36.18 -27.60 2.64
C LYS A 135 37.50 -27.14 3.27
N GLN A 136 37.46 -26.09 4.09
CA GLN A 136 38.64 -25.59 4.78
C GLN A 136 39.17 -26.59 5.80
N ALA A 137 38.28 -27.22 6.59
CA ALA A 137 38.64 -28.27 7.53
C ALA A 137 39.29 -29.48 6.84
N ARG A 138 38.75 -29.94 5.69
CA ARG A 138 39.36 -31.01 4.88
C ARG A 138 40.74 -30.61 4.39
N LYS A 139 40.89 -29.41 3.82
CA LYS A 139 42.20 -28.89 3.36
C LYS A 139 43.22 -28.85 4.50
N ALA A 140 42.82 -28.40 5.69
CA ALA A 140 43.68 -28.38 6.87
C ALA A 140 44.10 -29.80 7.28
N ARG A 141 43.17 -30.76 7.35
CA ARG A 141 43.47 -32.17 7.66
C ARG A 141 44.46 -32.79 6.68
N PHE A 142 44.28 -32.57 5.37
CA PHE A 142 45.22 -33.05 4.36
C PHE A 142 46.61 -32.39 4.49
N ARG A 143 46.68 -31.09 4.79
CA ARG A 143 47.96 -30.42 5.09
C ARG A 143 48.65 -31.01 6.33
N TYR A 144 47.92 -31.22 7.42
CA TYR A 144 48.49 -31.81 8.64
C TYR A 144 48.96 -33.26 8.45
N ALA A 145 48.24 -34.06 7.65
CA ALA A 145 48.65 -35.41 7.29
C ALA A 145 49.93 -35.44 6.44
N ALA A 146 50.09 -34.49 5.51
CA ALA A 146 51.29 -34.36 4.69
C ALA A 146 52.55 -33.89 5.48
N ILE A 147 52.37 -33.30 6.66
CA ILE A 147 53.46 -32.78 7.51
C ILE A 147 53.93 -33.81 8.56
N ARG A 148 53.20 -34.92 8.75
CA ARG A 148 53.69 -36.05 9.57
C ARG A 148 54.31 -37.12 8.66
N PRO A 149 55.61 -37.06 8.32
CA PRO A 149 56.30 -38.24 7.83
C PRO A 149 56.32 -39.26 8.96
N ASP A 150 56.21 -40.54 8.59
CA ASP A 150 56.23 -41.71 9.46
C ASP A 150 57.02 -41.50 10.75
N ARG A 151 56.32 -41.54 11.89
CA ARG A 151 56.94 -42.01 13.12
C ARG A 151 56.93 -43.55 13.04
N GLY A 152 57.90 -44.07 12.29
CA GLY A 152 58.41 -45.42 12.50
C GLY A 152 59.12 -45.52 13.85
#